data_AF-A0A2R9T0Q1-F1
#
_entry.id   AF-A0A2R9T0Q1-F1
#
_cell.length_a   1.000
_cell.length_b   1.000
_cell.length_c   1.000
_cell.angle_alpha   90.00
_cell.angle_beta   90.00
_cell.angle_gamma   90.00
#
_symmetry.space_group_name_H-M   'P 1'
#
loop_
_entity.id
_entity.type
_entity.pdbx_description
1 polymer ?
#
loop_
_entity_poly.entity_id
_entity_poly.type
_entity_poly.pdbx_seq_one_letter_code
_entity_poly.pdbx_strand_id
1 'polypeptide(L)'
;MVWGPRDAKGYIDRVWNQGFAYGGGSKLHHKQVLWLALAGASEDHFAKRSYDQMLSHSLNVGISNYSGIENSRVEFFYDTLEAIPEHMEGLLERAYQLGLHYADLKG
;
A
#
# COMPACT_ATOMS: atom_id res chain seq x y z
N MET A 1 8.83 6.19 -4.02
CA MET A 1 8.30 6.93 -5.18
C MET A 1 6.84 7.27 -4.90
N VAL A 2 6.43 8.53 -5.01
CA VAL A 2 5.04 8.95 -4.76
C VAL A 2 4.32 9.04 -6.10
N TRP A 3 3.23 8.30 -6.25
CA TRP A 3 2.41 8.27 -7.46
C TRP A 3 0.98 8.69 -7.14
N GLY A 4 0.35 9.43 -8.05
CA GLY A 4 -1.09 9.64 -8.00
C GLY A 4 -1.86 8.34 -8.28
N PRO A 5 -3.14 8.23 -7.90
CA PRO A 5 -3.92 6.99 -8.05
C PRO A 5 -3.99 6.47 -9.49
N ARG A 6 -4.13 7.37 -10.46
CA ARG A 6 -4.20 7.01 -11.89
C ARG A 6 -2.91 6.38 -12.38
N ASP A 7 -1.78 6.96 -12.02
CA ASP A 7 -0.46 6.50 -12.47
C ASP A 7 -0.11 5.17 -11.81
N ALA A 8 -0.39 5.03 -10.51
CA ALA A 8 -0.22 3.78 -9.77
C ALA A 8 -1.06 2.65 -10.38
N LYS A 9 -2.36 2.89 -10.62
CA LYS A 9 -3.23 1.90 -11.26
C LYS A 9 -2.74 1.55 -12.67
N GLY A 10 -2.40 2.55 -13.48
CA GLY A 10 -1.90 2.33 -14.83
C GLY A 10 -0.57 1.58 -14.86
N TYR A 11 0.30 1.76 -13.86
CA TYR A 11 1.53 0.98 -13.72
C TYR A 11 1.22 -0.49 -13.44
N ILE A 12 0.38 -0.76 -12.44
CA ILE A 12 -0.02 -2.13 -12.09
C ILE A 12 -0.65 -2.82 -13.30
N ASP A 13 -1.61 -2.20 -13.98
CA ASP A 13 -2.31 -2.80 -15.10
C ASP A 13 -1.42 -3.17 -16.29
N ARG A 14 -0.41 -2.33 -16.57
CA ARG A 14 0.43 -2.49 -17.76
C ARG A 14 1.67 -3.35 -17.49
N VAL A 15 2.22 -3.25 -16.28
CA VAL A 15 3.48 -3.93 -15.92
C VAL A 15 3.23 -5.26 -15.24
N TRP A 16 2.21 -5.36 -14.38
CA TRP A 16 1.88 -6.61 -13.69
C TRP A 16 0.90 -7.39 -14.56
N ASN A 17 1.41 -8.00 -15.63
CA ASN A 17 0.61 -8.72 -16.63
C ASN A 17 0.76 -10.25 -16.53
N GLN A 18 -0.11 -10.96 -17.26
CA GLN A 18 -0.11 -12.41 -17.33
C GLN A 18 1.17 -12.94 -17.98
N GLY A 19 1.75 -13.99 -17.40
CA GLY A 19 3.01 -14.59 -17.83
C GLY A 19 4.25 -13.91 -17.25
N PHE A 20 4.11 -12.75 -16.60
CA PHE A 20 5.17 -12.09 -15.84
C PHE A 20 4.86 -12.06 -14.35
N ALA A 21 3.78 -11.39 -13.95
CA ALA A 21 3.42 -11.22 -12.54
C ALA A 21 2.51 -12.33 -12.02
N TYR A 22 1.71 -12.95 -12.87
CA TYR A 22 0.79 -14.03 -12.52
C TYR A 22 0.50 -14.95 -13.71
N GLY A 23 -0.08 -16.12 -13.44
CA GLY A 23 -0.53 -17.08 -14.46
C GLY A 23 0.61 -17.91 -15.07
N GLY A 24 0.31 -19.14 -15.50
CA GLY A 24 1.29 -20.03 -16.15
C GLY A 24 2.48 -20.44 -15.28
N GLY A 25 2.37 -20.30 -13.95
CA GLY A 25 3.47 -20.52 -13.00
C GLY A 25 4.35 -19.28 -12.75
N SER A 26 4.16 -18.19 -13.50
CA SER A 26 4.87 -16.93 -13.30
C SER A 26 4.39 -16.19 -12.06
N LYS A 27 5.34 -15.63 -11.30
CA LYS A 27 5.14 -14.81 -10.10
C LYS A 27 6.22 -13.75 -10.02
N LEU A 28 5.92 -12.62 -9.40
CA LEU A 28 6.95 -11.64 -9.07
C LEU A 28 7.95 -12.21 -8.07
N HIS A 29 9.24 -11.93 -8.26
CA HIS A 29 10.31 -12.38 -7.37
C HIS A 29 10.38 -11.59 -6.04
N HIS A 30 9.56 -10.55 -5.90
CA HIS A 30 9.54 -9.69 -4.72
C HIS A 30 8.97 -10.46 -3.52
N LYS A 31 9.63 -10.33 -2.36
CA LYS A 31 9.21 -11.01 -1.13
C LYS A 31 8.17 -10.23 -0.34
N GLN A 32 8.17 -8.90 -0.49
CA GLN A 32 7.40 -8.01 0.36
C GLN A 32 6.99 -6.72 -0.35
N VAL A 33 5.81 -6.18 -0.01
CA VAL A 33 5.33 -4.87 -0.49
C VAL A 33 4.60 -4.11 0.62
N LEU A 34 5.09 -2.91 0.90
CA LEU A 34 4.47 -1.94 1.80
C LEU A 34 3.76 -0.85 0.99
N TRP A 35 2.45 -0.73 1.19
CA TRP A 35 1.62 0.31 0.60
C TRP A 35 1.42 1.44 1.61
N LEU A 36 1.96 2.63 1.33
CA LEU A 36 1.76 3.82 2.16
C LEU A 36 0.63 4.66 1.56
N ALA A 37 -0.58 4.57 2.12
CA ALA A 37 -1.78 5.21 1.62
C ALA A 37 -2.07 6.51 2.38
N LEU A 38 -1.90 7.65 1.70
CA LEU A 38 -2.24 8.97 2.24
C LEU A 38 -3.74 9.22 2.08
N ALA A 39 -4.44 9.41 3.19
CA ALA A 39 -5.87 9.62 3.28
C ALA A 39 -6.16 11.03 3.82
N GLY A 40 -6.85 11.82 3.00
CA GLY A 40 -7.25 13.17 3.41
C GLY A 40 -8.38 13.23 4.43
N ALA A 41 -9.08 12.11 4.67
CA ALA A 41 -10.13 12.01 5.67
C ALA A 41 -9.63 11.29 6.92
N SER A 42 -10.38 11.41 8.01
CA SER A 42 -10.07 10.75 9.27
C SER A 42 -10.27 9.23 9.21
N GLU A 43 -9.66 8.54 10.17
CA GLU A 43 -9.79 7.11 10.37
C GLU A 43 -11.27 6.69 10.53
N ASP A 44 -12.03 7.41 11.37
CA ASP A 44 -13.46 7.16 11.58
C ASP A 44 -14.27 7.22 10.28
N HIS A 45 -13.93 8.15 9.38
CA HIS A 45 -14.61 8.28 8.10
C HIS A 45 -14.34 7.08 7.17
N PHE A 46 -13.12 6.54 7.22
CA PHE A 46 -12.75 5.32 6.49
C PHE A 46 -13.42 4.08 7.08
N ALA A 47 -13.34 3.92 8.41
CA ALA A 47 -13.91 2.79 9.12
C ALA A 47 -15.44 2.71 8.97
N LYS A 48 -16.14 3.86 8.99
CA LYS A 48 -17.60 3.95 8.83
C LYS A 48 -18.12 3.30 7.54
N ARG A 49 -17.30 3.24 6.49
CA ARG A 49 -17.64 2.63 5.19
C ARG A 49 -16.75 1.45 4.83
N SER A 50 -15.94 0.97 5.77
CA SER A 50 -14.97 -0.12 5.57
C SER A 50 -14.02 0.12 4.39
N TYR A 51 -13.67 1.38 4.11
CA TYR A 51 -12.78 1.71 3.00
C TYR A 51 -11.35 1.22 3.23
N ASP A 52 -10.90 1.30 4.47
CA ASP A 52 -9.67 0.71 4.96
C ASP A 52 -9.62 -0.79 4.65
N GLN A 53 -10.64 -1.54 5.05
CA GLN A 53 -10.72 -2.99 4.84
C GLN A 53 -10.75 -3.36 3.35
N MET A 54 -11.58 -2.65 2.58
CA MET A 54 -11.69 -2.85 1.13
C MET A 54 -10.35 -2.63 0.43
N LEU A 55 -9.66 -1.52 0.73
CA LEU A 55 -8.37 -1.19 0.13
C LEU A 55 -7.29 -2.17 0.56
N SER A 56 -7.23 -2.53 1.85
CA SER A 56 -6.31 -3.54 2.36
C SER A 56 -6.50 -4.88 1.68
N HIS A 57 -7.74 -5.34 1.51
CA HIS A 57 -8.02 -6.59 0.79
C HIS A 57 -7.61 -6.50 -0.68
N SER A 58 -7.98 -5.41 -1.37
CA SER A 58 -7.64 -5.23 -2.78
C SER A 58 -6.13 -5.20 -3.02
N LEU A 59 -5.37 -4.50 -2.18
CA LEU A 59 -3.92 -4.33 -2.37
C LEU A 59 -3.13 -5.55 -1.90
N ASN A 60 -3.45 -6.09 -0.72
CA ASN A 60 -2.70 -7.22 -0.17
C ASN A 60 -3.07 -8.54 -0.86
N VAL A 61 -4.36 -8.79 -1.09
CA VAL A 61 -4.83 -10.07 -1.66
C VAL A 61 -4.96 -9.96 -3.18
N GLY A 62 -5.78 -9.02 -3.65
CA GLY A 62 -6.14 -8.91 -5.07
C GLY A 62 -4.98 -8.54 -5.98
N ILE A 63 -3.97 -7.85 -5.46
CA ILE A 63 -2.81 -7.38 -6.24
C ILE A 63 -1.54 -8.11 -5.82
N SER A 64 -1.09 -7.95 -4.58
CA SER A 64 0.19 -8.51 -4.11
C SER A 64 0.20 -10.03 -4.06
N ASN A 65 -0.71 -10.64 -3.30
CA ASN A 65 -0.75 -12.09 -3.11
C ASN A 65 -1.05 -12.81 -4.43
N TYR A 66 -1.99 -12.29 -5.21
CA TYR A 66 -2.28 -12.81 -6.55
C TYR A 66 -1.03 -12.82 -7.45
N SER A 67 -0.16 -11.82 -7.33
CA SER A 67 1.11 -11.73 -8.07
C SER A 67 2.28 -12.48 -7.42
N GLY A 68 2.03 -13.25 -6.36
CA GLY A 68 3.01 -14.09 -5.68
C GLY A 68 3.76 -13.44 -4.51
N ILE A 69 3.39 -12.23 -4.10
CA ILE A 69 4.01 -11.52 -2.98
C ILE A 69 3.20 -11.81 -1.72
N GLU A 70 3.73 -12.67 -0.85
CA GLU A 70 3.01 -13.15 0.35
C GLU A 70 2.98 -12.13 1.49
N ASN A 71 4.08 -11.41 1.72
CA ASN A 71 4.14 -10.36 2.74
C ASN A 71 3.70 -9.03 2.13
N SER A 72 2.46 -8.63 2.36
CA SER A 72 1.96 -7.33 1.91
C SER A 72 1.17 -6.63 3.00
N ARG A 73 1.45 -5.34 3.19
CA ARG A 73 0.83 -4.51 4.24
C ARG A 73 0.41 -3.17 3.67
N VAL A 74 -0.76 -2.70 4.08
CA VAL A 74 -1.23 -1.33 3.80
C VAL A 74 -1.18 -0.55 5.09
N GLU A 75 -0.53 0.62 5.05
CA GLU A 75 -0.47 1.58 6.14
C GLU A 75 -1.19 2.85 5.70
N PHE A 76 -2.23 3.22 6.44
CA PHE A 76 -2.98 4.44 6.20
C PHE A 76 -2.43 5.58 7.06
N PHE A 77 -2.26 6.72 6.40
CA PHE A 77 -1.91 8.00 7.03
C PHE A 77 -3.12 8.91 6.86
N TYR A 78 -3.88 9.11 7.93
CA TYR A 78 -5.13 9.87 7.90
C TYR A 78 -4.89 11.37 8.12
N ASP A 79 -5.93 12.15 7.86
CA ASP A 79 -5.98 13.59 8.13
C ASP A 79 -4.85 14.38 7.43
N THR A 80 -4.46 13.96 6.22
CA THR A 80 -3.32 14.55 5.49
C THR A 80 -3.65 15.86 4.75
N LEU A 81 -4.87 16.38 4.89
CA LEU A 81 -5.26 17.66 4.28
C LEU A 81 -5.01 18.84 5.20
N GLU A 82 -5.13 18.63 6.50
CA GLU A 82 -4.84 19.65 7.50
C GLU A 82 -3.32 19.73 7.64
N ALA A 83 -2.72 20.80 7.11
CA ALA A 83 -1.28 21.02 7.12
C ALA A 83 -0.77 21.43 8.51
N ILE A 84 -1.18 20.68 9.54
CA ILE A 84 -0.73 20.83 10.92
C ILE A 84 0.71 20.28 10.98
N PRO A 85 1.73 21.13 11.21
CA PRO A 85 3.13 20.75 11.09
C PRO A 85 3.49 19.54 11.96
N GLU A 86 3.03 19.52 13.20
CA GLU A 86 3.34 18.45 14.16
C GLU A 86 2.74 17.10 13.73
N HIS A 87 1.52 17.12 13.18
CA HIS A 87 0.89 15.92 12.63
C HIS A 87 1.67 15.40 11.42
N MET A 88 2.03 16.30 10.50
CA MET A 88 2.79 15.94 9.30
C MET A 88 4.17 15.38 9.64
N GLU A 89 4.88 15.96 10.60
CA GLU A 89 6.15 15.43 11.10
C GLU A 89 5.99 14.02 11.69
N GLY A 90 4.94 13.80 12.49
CA GLY A 90 4.61 12.47 13.02
C GLY A 90 4.32 11.43 11.92
N LEU A 91 3.60 11.81 10.87
CA LEU A 91 3.34 10.94 9.72
C LEU A 91 4.62 10.62 8.94
N LEU A 92 5.51 11.61 8.73
CA LEU A 92 6.78 11.41 8.06
C LEU A 92 7.71 10.48 8.86
N GLU A 93 7.81 10.68 10.18
CA GLU A 93 8.59 9.81 11.06
C GLU A 93 8.05 8.38 11.03
N ARG A 94 6.73 8.20 11.11
CA ARG A 94 6.12 6.87 11.01
C ARG A 94 6.40 6.21 9.65
N ALA A 95 6.31 6.96 8.55
CA ALA A 95 6.63 6.45 7.22
C ALA A 95 8.11 6.02 7.11
N TYR A 96 9.01 6.80 7.70
CA TYR A 96 10.43 6.47 7.79
C TYR A 96 10.67 5.17 8.58
N GLN A 97 10.11 5.07 9.79
CA GLN A 97 10.26 3.89 10.64
C GLN A 97 9.69 2.63 9.98
N LEU A 98 8.53 2.75 9.34
CA LEU A 98 7.95 1.65 8.58
C LEU A 98 8.89 1.21 7.45
N GLY A 99 9.40 2.15 6.64
CA GLY A 99 10.33 1.82 5.56
C GLY A 99 11.65 1.21 6.04
N LEU A 100 12.19 1.72 7.15
CA LEU A 100 13.44 1.27 7.74
C LEU A 100 13.35 -0.18 8.24
N HIS A 101 12.23 -0.53 8.86
CA HIS A 101 12.06 -1.82 9.53
C HIS A 101 11.22 -2.83 8.74
N TYR A 102 10.61 -2.45 7.62
CA TYR A 102 9.70 -3.36 6.90
C TYR A 102 10.41 -4.64 6.44
N ALA A 103 11.68 -4.55 6.05
CA ALA A 103 12.46 -5.72 5.66
C ALA A 103 12.78 -6.68 6.82
N ASP A 104 12.71 -6.20 8.05
CA ASP A 104 12.97 -6.98 9.26
C ASP A 104 11.69 -7.65 9.78
N LEU A 105 10.52 -7.19 9.32
CA LEU A 105 9.23 -7.82 9.64
C LEU A 105 9.11 -9.14 8.89
N LYS A 106 9.54 -10.22 9.57
CA LYS A 106 9.20 -11.58 9.14
C LYS A 106 7.68 -11.74 9.15
N GLY A 107 7.13 -12.09 7.99
CA GLY A 107 5.71 -12.48 7.84
C GLY A 107 5.38 -13.74 8.64
#